data_AF-A0A1J4SHZ4-F1
#
_entry.id   AF-A0A1J4SHZ4-F1
#
_cell.length_a   1.000
_cell.length_b   1.000
_cell.length_c   1.000
_cell.angle_alpha   90.00
_cell.angle_beta   90.00
_cell.angle_gamma   90.00
#
_symmetry.space_group_name_H-M   'P 1'
#
loop_
_entity.id
_entity.type
_entity.pdbx_description
1 polymer ?
#
loop_
_entity_poly.entity_id
_entity_poly.type
_entity_poly.pdbx_seq_one_letter_code
_entity_poly.pdbx_strand_id
1 'polypeptide(L)'
;MKTNKKIPISAIIGILLVLGVVISIIFVAVEQSAKASPMQQLDDKTLEEKAIAAAQMAGLQGAPTATRHVRITLAEWLTLNDAELGKDAAKFGLTPDTPVFVLAMRGNVKSLLVGESPPQNKGMQEQYNNITIVLNAITGDVMWTVTTRDGFSMPVPVP
;
A
#
# COMPACT_ATOMS: atom_id res chain seq x y z
N MET A 1 -41.28 34.58 -53.08
CA MET A 1 -40.28 35.42 -52.36
C MET A 1 -39.88 34.69 -51.08
N LYS A 2 -38.67 34.10 -50.99
CA LYS A 2 -38.18 33.45 -49.75
C LYS A 2 -37.41 34.48 -48.94
N THR A 3 -37.93 34.88 -47.79
CA THR A 3 -37.26 35.79 -46.85
C THR A 3 -36.16 35.03 -46.11
N ASN A 4 -34.89 35.33 -46.39
CA ASN A 4 -33.77 34.87 -45.58
C ASN A 4 -33.83 35.55 -44.20
N LYS A 5 -34.35 34.84 -43.19
CA LYS A 5 -34.28 35.28 -41.79
C LYS A 5 -32.82 35.19 -41.34
N LYS A 6 -32.17 36.35 -41.20
CA LYS A 6 -30.85 36.45 -40.58
C LYS A 6 -31.01 36.15 -39.08
N ILE A 7 -30.22 35.20 -38.59
CA ILE A 7 -30.17 34.87 -37.16
C ILE A 7 -29.56 36.07 -36.43
N PRO A 8 -30.21 36.58 -35.36
CA PRO A 8 -29.67 37.71 -34.61
C PRO A 8 -28.35 37.33 -33.94
N ILE A 9 -27.38 38.24 -33.93
CA ILE A 9 -26.04 38.02 -33.35
C ILE A 9 -26.12 37.58 -31.88
N SER A 10 -27.12 38.06 -31.14
CA SER A 10 -27.41 37.64 -29.77
C SER A 10 -27.77 36.15 -29.63
N ALA A 11 -28.44 35.56 -30.62
CA ALA A 11 -28.72 34.13 -30.63
C ALA A 11 -27.46 33.29 -30.91
N ILE A 12 -26.54 33.81 -31.74
CA ILE A 12 -25.24 33.16 -31.99
C ILE A 12 -24.40 33.14 -30.71
N ILE A 13 -24.34 34.26 -29.98
CA ILE A 13 -23.62 34.37 -28.71
C ILE A 13 -24.22 33.41 -27.66
N GLY A 14 -25.54 33.35 -27.57
CA GLY A 14 -26.23 32.43 -26.65
C GLY A 14 -25.91 30.95 -26.94
N ILE A 15 -25.89 30.56 -28.21
CA ILE A 15 -25.54 29.19 -28.63
C ILE A 15 -24.09 28.86 -28.25
N LEU A 16 -23.15 29.78 -28.47
CA LEU A 16 -21.73 29.58 -28.14
C LEU A 16 -21.50 29.43 -26.63
N LEU A 17 -22.21 30.20 -25.80
CA LEU A 17 -22.12 30.08 -24.34
C LEU A 17 -22.64 28.73 -23.84
N VAL A 18 -23.78 28.27 -24.36
CA VAL A 18 -24.35 26.96 -24.00
C VAL A 18 -23.41 25.83 -24.42
N LEU A 19 -22.83 25.91 -25.63
CA LEU A 19 -21.83 24.95 -26.11
C LEU A 19 -20.59 24.92 -25.20
N GLY A 20 -20.09 26.08 -24.78
CA GLY A 20 -18.96 26.17 -23.86
C GLY A 20 -19.24 25.48 -22.53
N VAL A 21 -20.41 25.73 -21.94
CA VAL A 21 -20.82 25.09 -20.66
C VAL A 21 -20.95 23.57 -20.80
N VAL A 22 -21.58 23.09 -21.88
CA VAL A 22 -21.73 21.65 -22.13
C VAL A 22 -20.37 20.97 -22.30
N ILE A 23 -19.46 21.58 -23.06
CA ILE A 23 -18.09 21.07 -23.24
C ILE A 23 -17.36 21.01 -21.90
N SER A 24 -17.45 22.06 -21.06
CA SER A 24 -16.83 22.07 -19.74
C SER A 24 -17.39 20.98 -18.81
N ILE A 25 -18.71 20.74 -18.82
CA ILE A 25 -19.33 19.67 -18.03
C ILE A 25 -18.84 18.30 -18.49
N ILE A 26 -18.76 18.07 -19.80
CA ILE A 26 -18.23 16.81 -20.37
C ILE A 26 -16.77 16.64 -19.98
N PHE A 27 -15.96 17.69 -20.04
CA PHE A 27 -14.55 17.64 -19.70
C PHE A 27 -14.34 17.28 -18.22
N VAL A 28 -15.08 17.94 -17.32
CA VAL A 28 -15.06 17.60 -15.87
C VAL A 28 -15.55 16.18 -15.62
N ALA A 29 -16.59 15.73 -16.32
CA ALA A 29 -17.11 14.37 -16.18
C ALA A 29 -16.10 13.31 -16.69
N VAL A 30 -15.37 13.60 -17.77
CA VAL A 30 -14.32 12.73 -18.31
C VAL A 30 -13.10 12.71 -17.38
N GLU A 31 -12.67 13.86 -16.85
CA GLU A 31 -11.58 13.92 -15.86
C GLU A 31 -11.92 13.17 -14.56
N GLN A 32 -13.18 13.24 -14.10
CA GLN A 32 -13.63 12.45 -12.95
C GLN A 32 -13.82 10.96 -13.26
N SER A 33 -13.98 10.59 -14.54
CA SER A 33 -14.07 9.20 -14.99
C SER A 33 -12.70 8.59 -15.30
N ALA A 34 -11.68 9.44 -15.54
CA ALA A 34 -10.26 9.08 -15.52
C ALA A 34 -9.75 8.86 -14.08
N LYS A 35 -10.61 8.34 -13.19
CA LYS A 35 -10.17 7.64 -11.99
C LYS A 35 -9.22 6.55 -12.45
N ALA A 36 -7.96 6.69 -12.05
CA ALA A 36 -6.86 5.78 -12.33
C ALA A 36 -7.38 4.34 -12.41
N SER A 37 -7.17 3.68 -13.56
CA SER A 37 -7.30 2.23 -13.64
C SER A 37 -6.59 1.65 -12.42
N PRO A 38 -7.20 0.74 -11.64
CA PRO A 38 -6.55 0.17 -10.47
C PRO A 38 -5.20 -0.37 -10.93
N MET A 39 -4.10 0.17 -10.40
CA MET A 39 -2.77 -0.32 -10.73
C MET A 39 -2.77 -1.82 -10.48
N GLN A 40 -2.34 -2.59 -11.48
CA GLN A 40 -2.35 -4.04 -11.41
C GLN A 40 -1.49 -4.46 -10.21
N GLN A 41 -2.12 -5.06 -9.21
CA GLN A 41 -1.41 -5.62 -8.07
C GLN A 41 -0.74 -6.93 -8.49
N LEU A 42 0.42 -7.22 -7.90
CA LEU A 42 1.06 -8.52 -8.03
C LEU A 42 0.18 -9.60 -7.40
N ASP A 43 0.29 -10.83 -7.90
CA ASP A 43 -0.42 -11.98 -7.36
C ASP A 43 0.18 -12.44 -6.01
N ASP A 44 -0.60 -13.20 -5.23
CA ASP A 44 -0.19 -13.62 -3.88
C ASP A 44 1.06 -14.49 -3.88
N LYS A 45 1.24 -15.35 -4.89
CA LYS A 45 2.41 -16.23 -4.97
C LYS A 45 3.68 -15.40 -5.17
N THR A 46 3.67 -14.46 -6.11
CA THR A 46 4.80 -13.53 -6.32
C THR A 46 5.13 -12.72 -5.06
N LEU A 47 4.10 -12.24 -4.35
CA LEU A 47 4.29 -11.45 -3.12
C LEU A 47 4.81 -12.32 -1.95
N GLU A 48 4.32 -13.53 -1.82
CA GLU A 48 4.78 -14.48 -0.79
C GLU A 48 6.25 -14.87 -1.00
N GLU A 49 6.66 -15.18 -2.23
CA GLU A 49 8.06 -15.47 -2.56
C GLU A 49 8.99 -14.29 -2.22
N LYS A 50 8.59 -13.07 -2.57
CA LYS A 50 9.32 -11.84 -2.22
C LYS A 50 9.40 -11.62 -0.71
N ALA A 51 8.30 -11.84 0.00
CA ALA A 51 8.24 -11.64 1.44
C ALA A 51 9.10 -12.68 2.19
N ILE A 52 9.11 -13.94 1.76
CA ILE A 52 10.00 -14.97 2.33
C ILE A 52 11.47 -14.61 2.09
N ALA A 53 11.83 -14.18 0.87
CA ALA A 53 13.18 -13.75 0.56
C ALA A 53 13.62 -12.56 1.44
N ALA A 54 12.74 -11.57 1.61
CA ALA A 54 12.98 -10.43 2.51
C ALA A 54 13.13 -10.86 3.97
N ALA A 55 12.31 -11.79 4.45
CA ALA A 55 12.41 -12.32 5.81
C ALA A 55 13.73 -13.05 6.05
N GLN A 56 14.19 -13.84 5.07
CA GLN A 56 15.50 -14.52 5.15
C GLN A 56 16.65 -13.51 5.20
N MET A 57 16.61 -12.46 4.37
CA MET A 57 17.57 -11.35 4.45
C MET A 57 17.52 -10.62 5.80
N ALA A 58 16.35 -10.55 6.42
CA ALA A 58 16.15 -9.96 7.75
C ALA A 58 16.52 -10.88 8.92
N GLY A 59 16.84 -12.16 8.66
CA GLY A 59 17.35 -13.08 9.67
C GLY A 59 16.50 -14.32 9.95
N LEU A 60 15.41 -14.54 9.21
CA LEU A 60 14.66 -15.81 9.26
C LEU A 60 15.56 -16.97 8.82
N GLN A 61 15.68 -17.97 9.69
CA GLN A 61 16.50 -19.16 9.47
C GLN A 61 15.62 -20.33 9.04
N GLY A 62 15.92 -20.88 7.85
CA GLY A 62 15.19 -22.02 7.31
C GLY A 62 13.78 -21.65 6.84
N ALA A 63 12.90 -22.65 6.79
CA ALA A 63 11.50 -22.48 6.42
C ALA A 63 10.66 -22.05 7.64
N PRO A 64 9.66 -21.16 7.45
CA PRO A 64 8.74 -20.84 8.52
C PRO A 64 7.91 -22.08 8.91
N THR A 65 7.63 -22.24 10.20
CA THR A 65 6.80 -23.33 10.72
C THR A 65 5.31 -23.08 10.56
N ALA A 66 4.91 -21.81 10.46
CA ALA A 66 3.56 -21.39 10.14
C ALA A 66 3.58 -20.03 9.45
N THR A 67 2.64 -19.80 8.55
CA THR A 67 2.49 -18.53 7.83
C THR A 67 1.04 -18.08 7.82
N ARG A 68 0.84 -16.76 7.76
CA ARG A 68 -0.45 -16.14 7.47
C ARG A 68 -0.23 -14.89 6.66
N HIS A 69 -1.00 -14.72 5.59
CA HIS A 69 -1.00 -13.49 4.81
C HIS A 69 -2.36 -12.80 4.83
N VAL A 70 -2.34 -11.48 4.66
CA VAL A 70 -3.53 -10.65 4.43
C VAL A 70 -3.21 -9.55 3.43
N ARG A 71 -4.22 -9.13 2.66
CA ARG A 71 -4.18 -7.91 1.85
C ARG A 71 -5.01 -6.85 2.54
N ILE A 72 -4.37 -5.73 2.86
CA ILE A 72 -4.97 -4.59 3.55
C ILE A 72 -4.45 -3.31 2.94
N THR A 73 -5.05 -2.18 3.30
CA THR A 73 -4.51 -0.85 2.99
C THR A 73 -3.38 -0.49 3.94
N LEU A 74 -2.56 0.48 3.53
CA LEU A 74 -1.52 1.03 4.39
C LEU A 74 -2.10 1.67 5.66
N ALA A 75 -3.27 2.31 5.57
CA ALA A 75 -3.97 2.86 6.74
C ALA A 75 -4.37 1.79 7.76
N GLU A 76 -4.92 0.66 7.27
CA GLU A 76 -5.27 -0.47 8.14
C GLU A 76 -4.03 -1.08 8.79
N TRP A 77 -2.93 -1.25 8.05
CA TRP A 77 -1.67 -1.74 8.61
C TRP A 77 -1.15 -0.83 9.73
N LEU A 78 -1.14 0.48 9.51
CA LEU A 78 -0.67 1.45 10.50
C LEU A 78 -1.57 1.48 11.73
N THR A 79 -2.88 1.32 11.55
CA THR A 79 -3.85 1.21 12.66
C THR A 79 -3.56 -0.02 13.52
N LEU A 80 -3.18 -1.17 12.92
CA LEU A 80 -2.80 -2.37 13.67
C LEU A 80 -1.51 -2.21 14.49
N ASN A 81 -0.71 -1.17 14.21
CA ASN A 81 0.57 -0.90 14.87
C ASN A 81 0.55 0.40 15.68
N ASP A 82 -0.62 0.99 15.94
CA ASP A 82 -0.78 2.29 16.61
C ASP A 82 0.12 3.39 16.01
N ALA A 83 0.25 3.39 14.68
CA ALA A 83 1.12 4.28 13.92
C ALA A 83 0.32 5.18 12.97
N GLU A 84 0.95 6.27 12.53
CA GLU A 84 0.38 7.21 11.57
C GLU A 84 1.32 7.42 10.38
N LEU A 85 0.77 7.80 9.22
CA LEU A 85 1.58 8.20 8.08
C LEU A 85 2.33 9.49 8.39
N GLY A 86 3.64 9.46 8.16
CA GLY A 86 4.46 10.67 8.24
C GLY A 86 4.00 11.73 7.24
N LYS A 87 4.21 13.01 7.58
CA LYS A 87 3.81 14.17 6.76
C LYS A 87 4.39 14.15 5.34
N ASP A 88 5.52 13.47 5.16
CA ASP A 88 6.21 13.34 3.88
C ASP A 88 5.90 12.03 3.12
N ALA A 89 5.06 11.14 3.66
CA ALA A 89 4.77 9.84 3.06
C ALA A 89 4.21 9.95 1.63
N ALA A 90 3.37 10.96 1.38
CA ALA A 90 2.82 11.23 0.05
C ALA A 90 3.90 11.55 -1.00
N LYS A 91 5.04 12.14 -0.60
CA LYS A 91 6.16 12.43 -1.52
C LYS A 91 6.84 11.15 -2.03
N PHE A 92 6.71 10.06 -1.30
CA PHE A 92 7.19 8.73 -1.67
C PHE A 92 6.09 7.85 -2.28
N GLY A 93 4.95 8.45 -2.66
CA GLY A 93 3.82 7.73 -3.23
C GLY A 93 3.08 6.85 -2.23
N LEU A 94 3.28 7.06 -0.92
CA LEU A 94 2.59 6.34 0.14
C LEU A 94 1.34 7.12 0.56
N THR A 95 0.19 6.55 0.31
CA THR A 95 -1.13 7.08 0.67
C THR A 95 -1.86 6.12 1.60
N PRO A 96 -2.87 6.58 2.37
CA PRO A 96 -3.71 5.70 3.18
C PRO A 96 -4.25 4.48 2.42
N ASP A 97 -4.66 4.68 1.16
CA ASP A 97 -5.27 3.67 0.30
C ASP A 97 -4.24 2.78 -0.44
N THR A 98 -2.94 2.96 -0.21
CA THR A 98 -1.90 2.14 -0.84
C THR A 98 -2.14 0.67 -0.47
N PRO A 99 -2.29 -0.24 -1.46
CA PRO A 99 -2.53 -1.64 -1.17
C PRO A 99 -1.24 -2.31 -0.69
N VAL A 100 -1.37 -3.09 0.39
CA VAL A 100 -0.27 -3.70 1.11
C VAL A 100 -0.55 -5.19 1.26
N PHE A 101 0.50 -6.00 1.08
CA PHE A 101 0.51 -7.42 1.38
C PHE A 101 1.34 -7.65 2.63
N VAL A 102 0.73 -8.26 3.65
CA VAL A 102 1.39 -8.56 4.91
C VAL A 102 1.55 -10.06 5.01
N LEU A 103 2.77 -10.55 5.19
CA LEU A 103 3.08 -11.94 5.47
C LEU A 103 3.68 -12.05 6.87
N ALA A 104 2.91 -12.61 7.81
CA ALA A 104 3.38 -12.98 9.14
C ALA A 104 3.83 -14.44 9.16
N MET A 105 5.00 -14.69 9.74
CA MET A 105 5.67 -15.98 9.74
C MET A 105 6.15 -16.32 11.14
N ARG A 106 5.94 -17.57 11.56
CA ARG A 106 6.56 -18.17 12.74
C ARG A 106 7.79 -18.96 12.29
N GLY A 107 8.91 -18.80 12.98
CA GLY A 107 10.16 -19.47 12.64
C GLY A 107 11.33 -18.93 13.48
N ASN A 108 12.49 -19.57 13.39
CA ASN A 108 13.66 -19.10 14.12
C ASN A 108 14.25 -17.88 13.41
N VAL A 109 14.27 -16.72 14.07
CA VAL A 109 14.74 -15.45 13.51
C VAL A 109 15.90 -14.96 14.36
N LYS A 110 17.09 -14.86 13.74
CA LYS A 110 18.27 -14.29 14.38
C LYS A 110 18.29 -12.79 14.09
N SER A 111 18.32 -11.96 15.12
CA SER A 111 18.40 -10.50 14.92
C SER A 111 19.63 -10.14 14.08
N LEU A 112 19.40 -9.64 12.87
CA LEU A 112 20.43 -9.02 12.02
C LEU A 112 20.34 -7.49 12.04
N LEU A 113 19.34 -6.94 12.75
CA LEU A 113 19.09 -5.51 12.80
C LEU A 113 20.09 -4.83 13.76
N VAL A 114 21.04 -4.10 13.17
CA VAL A 114 21.96 -3.21 13.90
C VAL A 114 21.13 -2.06 14.48
N GLY A 115 20.83 -2.09 15.78
CA GLY A 115 20.12 -0.99 16.47
C GLY A 115 19.11 -1.42 17.52
N GLU A 116 18.69 -2.70 17.55
CA GLU A 116 17.99 -3.21 18.73
C GLU A 116 19.00 -3.27 19.90
N SER A 117 18.59 -2.74 21.05
CA SER A 117 19.45 -2.67 22.23
C SER A 117 20.02 -4.07 22.50
N PRO A 118 21.34 -4.19 22.75
CA PRO A 118 21.94 -5.50 23.01
C PRO A 118 21.15 -6.19 24.13
N PRO A 119 20.95 -7.52 24.05
CA PRO A 119 20.18 -8.23 25.05
C PRO A 119 20.72 -7.88 26.43
N GLN A 120 19.85 -7.41 27.33
CA GLN A 120 20.22 -7.04 28.69
C GLN A 120 20.91 -8.22 29.42
N ASN A 121 20.70 -9.45 28.92
CA ASN A 121 21.45 -10.64 29.30
C ASN A 121 22.46 -11.02 28.22
N LYS A 122 23.76 -10.78 28.50
CA LYS A 122 24.94 -11.12 27.68
C LYS A 122 25.17 -12.64 27.44
N GLY A 123 24.13 -13.46 27.48
CA GLY A 123 24.19 -14.91 27.27
C GLY A 123 23.01 -15.50 26.50
N MET A 124 21.94 -14.74 26.24
CA MET A 124 20.84 -15.20 25.37
C MET A 124 21.01 -14.53 24.00
N GLN A 125 21.23 -15.32 22.96
CA GLN A 125 21.00 -14.82 21.60
C GLN A 125 19.55 -14.33 21.54
N GLU A 126 19.32 -13.11 21.05
CA GLU A 126 17.96 -12.64 20.77
C GLU A 126 17.39 -13.50 19.64
N GLN A 127 16.72 -14.58 20.04
CA GLN A 127 15.96 -15.44 19.16
C GLN A 127 14.54 -14.88 19.13
N TYR A 128 14.20 -14.29 18.00
CA TYR A 128 12.83 -13.97 17.67
C TYR A 128 12.21 -15.24 17.09
N ASN A 129 10.94 -15.48 17.41
CA ASN A 129 10.21 -16.65 16.88
C ASN A 129 9.19 -16.25 15.81
N ASN A 130 9.10 -14.96 15.50
CA ASN A 130 8.14 -14.40 14.58
C ASN A 130 8.74 -13.25 13.79
N ILE A 131 8.39 -13.17 12.50
CA ILE A 131 8.72 -12.07 11.61
C ILE A 131 7.53 -11.75 10.72
N THR A 132 7.23 -10.46 10.57
CA THR A 132 6.21 -9.94 9.66
C THR A 132 6.88 -9.08 8.61
N ILE A 133 6.63 -9.41 7.34
CA ILE A 133 7.08 -8.63 6.19
C ILE A 133 5.87 -7.96 5.55
N VAL A 134 6.03 -6.67 5.27
CA VAL A 134 4.99 -5.82 4.70
C VAL A 134 5.50 -5.34 3.35
N LEU A 135 4.80 -5.68 2.29
CA LEU A 135 5.14 -5.33 0.92
C LEU A 135 4.11 -4.38 0.33
N ASN A 136 4.56 -3.46 -0.53
CA ASN A 136 3.65 -2.76 -1.43
C ASN A 136 3.07 -3.79 -2.42
N ALA A 137 1.76 -3.95 -2.47
CA ALA A 137 1.13 -4.99 -3.29
C ALA A 137 1.23 -4.70 -4.81
N ILE A 138 1.57 -3.47 -5.21
CA ILE A 138 1.75 -3.07 -6.61
C ILE A 138 3.19 -3.34 -7.07
N THR A 139 4.19 -2.97 -6.27
CA THR A 139 5.62 -3.07 -6.67
C THR A 139 6.34 -4.29 -6.10
N GLY A 140 5.85 -4.82 -4.99
CA GLY A 140 6.50 -5.88 -4.22
C GLY A 140 7.69 -5.38 -3.40
N ASP A 141 7.84 -4.06 -3.23
CA ASP A 141 8.91 -3.47 -2.42
C ASP A 141 8.62 -3.64 -0.93
N VAL A 142 9.67 -3.93 -0.15
CA VAL A 142 9.57 -4.04 1.31
C VAL A 142 9.32 -2.66 1.90
N MET A 143 8.23 -2.53 2.65
CA MET A 143 7.85 -1.32 3.34
C MET A 143 8.17 -1.39 4.83
N TRP A 144 7.91 -2.54 5.47
CA TRP A 144 8.24 -2.79 6.87
C TRP A 144 8.69 -4.23 7.10
N THR A 145 9.56 -4.36 8.10
CA THR A 145 9.99 -5.62 8.69
C THR A 145 9.80 -5.51 10.19
N VAL A 146 9.03 -6.42 10.77
CA VAL A 146 8.75 -6.44 12.21
C VAL A 146 9.12 -7.80 12.77
N THR A 147 10.00 -7.84 13.76
CA THR A 147 10.35 -9.05 14.52
C THR A 147 9.74 -8.98 15.91
N THR A 148 9.14 -10.07 16.37
CA THR A 148 8.54 -10.13 17.71
C THR A 148 9.03 -11.34 18.49
N ARG A 149 9.19 -11.18 19.80
CA ARG A 149 9.61 -12.25 20.73
C ARG A 149 8.41 -13.11 21.10
N ASP A 150 8.71 -14.28 21.66
CA ASP A 150 7.68 -15.17 22.15
C ASP A 150 6.85 -14.51 23.27
N GLY A 151 5.54 -14.74 23.26
CA GLY A 151 4.60 -14.13 24.19
C GLY A 151 4.14 -12.70 23.87
N PHE A 152 4.69 -12.05 22.84
CA PHE A 152 4.18 -10.76 22.34
C PHE A 152 3.16 -10.98 21.22
N SER A 153 2.11 -10.16 21.20
CA SER A 153 1.09 -10.23 20.14
C SER A 153 1.62 -9.69 18.82
N MET A 154 1.50 -10.48 17.76
CA MET A 154 1.70 -9.98 16.40
C MET A 154 0.48 -9.18 15.92
N PRO A 155 0.68 -8.11 15.13
CA PRO A 155 -0.43 -7.38 14.49
C PRO A 155 -1.31 -8.30 13.63
N VAL A 156 -0.68 -9.30 12.98
CA VAL A 156 -1.38 -10.37 12.25
C VAL A 156 -1.11 -11.71 12.96
N PRO A 157 -2.11 -12.32 13.61
CA PRO A 157 -1.91 -13.55 14.39
C PRO A 157 -1.70 -14.77 13.50
N VAL A 158 -0.57 -15.45 13.67
CA VAL A 158 -0.21 -16.71 12.98
C VAL A 158 -0.72 -17.90 13.81
N PRO A 159 -1.34 -18.92 13.18
CA PRO A 159 -1.76 -20.14 13.87
C PRO A 159 -0.58 -20.86 14.54
#